data_AF-A0A951AHC8-F1
#
_entry.id   AF-A0A951AHC8-F1
#
_cell.length_a   1.000
_cell.length_b   1.000
_cell.length_c   1.000
_cell.angle_alpha   90.00
_cell.angle_beta   90.00
_cell.angle_gamma   90.00
#
_symmetry.space_group_name_H-M   'P 1'
#
loop_
_entity.id
_entity.type
_entity.pdbx_description
1 polymer ?
#
loop_
_entity_poly.entity_id
_entity_poly.type
_entity_poly.pdbx_seq_one_letter_code
_entity_poly.pdbx_strand_id
1 'polypeptide(L)'
;MDQDYSLIQARLSHEDDLVNQRVSWLVSSQSFLLTAYAITLNGLAADASKPLAIVQRKLLELLPIVGVACVLLVCVALVGGLCAISELRRFAATKYEKDRLFLISKPTTQFLGVSAPVLIPLAFLVIWTAVLF
;
A
#
# COMPACT_ATOMS: atom_id res chain seq x y z
N MET A 1 -8.53 10.24 34.23
CA MET A 1 -8.36 9.66 32.88
C MET A 1 -6.87 9.57 32.65
N ASP A 2 -6.33 8.36 32.52
CA ASP A 2 -4.88 8.11 32.57
C ASP A 2 -4.21 8.71 31.33
N GLN A 3 -3.24 9.62 31.55
CA GLN A 3 -2.51 10.33 30.49
C GLN A 3 -1.80 9.38 29.51
N ASP A 4 -1.42 8.19 29.96
CA ASP A 4 -0.80 7.15 29.14
C ASP A 4 -1.78 6.55 28.13
N TYR A 5 -3.07 6.45 28.46
CA TYR A 5 -4.08 5.88 27.58
C TYR A 5 -4.32 6.77 26.36
N SER A 6 -4.46 8.08 26.57
CA SER A 6 -4.65 9.03 25.45
C SER A 6 -3.41 9.10 24.55
N LEU A 7 -2.21 8.92 25.10
CA LEU A 7 -0.98 8.88 24.33
C LEU A 7 -0.90 7.64 23.44
N ILE A 8 -1.25 6.45 23.96
CA ILE A 8 -1.32 5.22 23.18
C ILE A 8 -2.38 5.33 22.08
N GLN A 9 -3.56 5.88 22.40
CA GLN A 9 -4.63 6.06 21.42
C GLN A 9 -4.22 7.04 20.31
N ALA A 10 -3.57 8.16 20.66
CA ALA A 10 -3.07 9.12 19.68
C ALA A 10 -1.99 8.51 18.77
N ARG A 11 -1.07 7.72 19.34
CA ARG A 11 -0.05 6.99 18.56
C ARG A 11 -0.69 5.97 17.62
N LEU A 12 -1.68 5.23 18.07
CA LEU A 12 -2.38 4.25 17.25
C LEU A 12 -3.13 4.91 16.08
N SER A 13 -3.83 6.01 16.35
CA SER A 13 -4.50 6.81 15.31
C SER A 13 -3.51 7.33 14.28
N HIS A 14 -2.35 7.82 14.74
CA HIS A 14 -1.32 8.33 13.85
C HIS A 14 -0.73 7.25 12.94
N GLU A 15 -0.48 6.03 13.45
CA GLU A 15 -0.01 4.92 12.61
C GLU A 15 -1.07 4.47 11.60
N ASP A 16 -2.35 4.46 11.98
CA ASP A 16 -3.45 4.13 11.07
C ASP A 16 -3.57 5.16 9.93
N ASP A 17 -3.44 6.45 10.25
CA ASP A 17 -3.38 7.54 9.27
C ASP A 17 -2.18 7.40 8.33
N LEU A 18 -1.00 7.05 8.86
CA LEU A 18 0.19 6.81 8.05
C LEU A 18 0.00 5.62 7.10
N VAL A 19 -0.63 4.53 7.55
CA VAL A 19 -0.97 3.38 6.70
C VAL A 19 -1.92 3.83 5.58
N ASN A 20 -2.99 4.56 5.91
CA ASN A 20 -3.95 5.05 4.92
C ASN A 20 -3.28 5.98 3.89
N GLN A 21 -2.40 6.88 4.33
CA GLN A 21 -1.63 7.73 3.43
C GLN A 21 -0.75 6.89 2.50
N ARG A 22 0.01 5.92 3.01
CA ARG A 22 0.86 5.04 2.18
C ARG A 22 0.05 4.29 1.12
N VAL A 23 -1.12 3.77 1.48
CA VAL A 23 -2.04 3.10 0.55
C VAL A 23 -2.55 4.07 -0.51
N SER A 24 -2.99 5.26 -0.12
CA SER A 24 -3.48 6.30 -1.05
C SER A 24 -2.40 6.74 -2.04
N TRP A 25 -1.17 6.93 -1.57
CA TRP A 25 -0.02 7.23 -2.40
C TRP A 25 0.27 6.11 -3.40
N LEU A 26 0.23 4.85 -2.95
CA LEU A 26 0.38 3.70 -3.83
C LEU A 26 -0.69 3.70 -4.92
N VAL A 27 -1.98 3.76 -4.56
CA VAL A 27 -3.08 3.77 -5.52
C VAL A 27 -2.91 4.87 -6.57
N SER A 28 -2.54 6.08 -6.13
CA SER A 28 -2.32 7.22 -7.02
C SER A 28 -1.17 6.96 -8.00
N SER A 29 -0.02 6.50 -7.50
CA SER A 29 1.14 6.18 -8.34
C SER A 29 0.85 5.05 -9.32
N GLN A 30 0.17 3.99 -8.86
CA GLN A 30 -0.17 2.85 -9.71
C GLN A 30 -1.18 3.22 -10.80
N SER A 31 -2.17 4.06 -10.48
CA SER A 31 -3.12 4.58 -11.48
C SER A 31 -2.42 5.39 -12.56
N PHE A 32 -1.44 6.22 -12.17
CA PHE A 32 -0.61 6.97 -13.11
C PHE A 32 0.20 6.03 -14.01
N LEU A 33 0.90 5.05 -13.43
CA LEU A 33 1.73 4.09 -14.18
C LEU A 33 0.89 3.23 -15.14
N LEU A 34 -0.27 2.74 -14.72
CA LEU A 34 -1.18 1.97 -15.57
C LEU A 34 -1.72 2.81 -16.73
N THR A 35 -2.06 4.07 -16.47
CA THR A 35 -2.49 5.01 -17.51
C THR A 35 -1.37 5.26 -18.52
N ALA A 36 -0.15 5.53 -18.04
CA ALA A 36 1.02 5.69 -18.90
C ALA A 36 1.29 4.44 -19.75
N TYR A 37 1.14 3.25 -19.16
CA TYR A 37 1.27 1.98 -19.86
C TYR A 37 0.23 1.83 -20.96
N ALA A 38 -1.05 2.06 -20.66
CA ALA A 38 -2.14 1.98 -21.62
C ALA A 38 -1.97 2.97 -22.79
N ILE A 39 -1.59 4.22 -22.52
CA ILE A 39 -1.34 5.24 -23.55
C ILE A 39 -0.17 4.81 -24.45
N THR A 40 0.92 4.33 -23.84
CA THR A 40 2.12 3.90 -24.59
C THR A 40 1.81 2.69 -25.47
N LEU A 41 1.03 1.73 -24.94
CA LEU A 41 0.63 0.53 -25.66
C LEU A 41 -0.23 0.87 -26.88
N ASN A 42 -1.26 1.71 -26.70
CA ASN A 42 -2.13 2.15 -27.80
C ASN A 42 -1.37 2.97 -28.85
N GLY A 43 -0.45 3.82 -28.42
CA GLY A 43 0.40 4.60 -29.32
C GLY A 43 1.31 3.75 -30.20
N LEU A 44 1.87 2.66 -29.65
CA LEU A 44 2.72 1.72 -30.39
C LEU A 44 1.89 0.86 -31.38
N ALA A 45 0.68 0.45 -30.99
CA ALA A 45 -0.21 -0.34 -31.83
C ALA A 45 -0.69 0.42 -33.08
N ALA A 46 -0.81 1.74 -32.99
CA ALA A 46 -1.28 2.58 -34.09
C ALA A 46 -0.26 2.73 -35.23
N ASP A 47 1.06 2.72 -34.95
CA ASP A 47 2.06 2.98 -35.98
C ASP A 47 3.49 2.54 -35.57
N ALA A 48 3.76 1.23 -35.67
CA ALA A 48 5.03 0.62 -35.28
C ALA A 48 6.25 1.06 -36.13
N SER A 49 6.03 1.81 -37.21
CA SER A 49 7.05 2.23 -38.17
C SER A 49 7.76 3.54 -37.78
N LYS A 50 7.29 4.23 -36.74
CA LYS A 50 7.84 5.52 -36.31
C LYS A 50 9.19 5.34 -35.57
N PRO A 51 10.12 6.31 -35.67
CA PRO A 51 11.38 6.29 -34.93
C PRO A 51 11.18 6.24 -33.40
N LEU A 52 10.00 6.65 -32.92
CA LEU A 52 9.64 6.61 -31.50
C LEU A 52 9.25 5.21 -30.99
N ALA A 53 9.04 4.24 -31.88
CA ALA A 53 8.61 2.88 -31.51
C ALA A 53 9.63 2.16 -30.62
N ILE A 54 10.93 2.44 -30.80
CA ILE A 54 12.00 1.88 -29.95
C ILE A 54 11.88 2.41 -28.52
N VAL A 55 11.66 3.72 -28.36
CA VAL A 55 11.51 4.37 -27.06
C VAL A 55 10.23 3.88 -26.37
N GLN A 56 9.13 3.76 -27.10
CA GLN A 56 7.86 3.23 -26.59
C GLN A 56 8.01 1.78 -26.08
N ARG A 57 8.69 0.90 -26.84
CA ARG A 57 8.97 -0.48 -26.39
C ARG A 57 9.79 -0.50 -25.09
N LYS A 58 10.84 0.32 -25.01
CA LYS A 58 11.63 0.42 -23.77
C LYS A 58 10.80 0.93 -22.59
N LEU A 59 9.89 1.86 -22.83
CA LEU A 59 9.00 2.37 -21.79
C LEU A 59 8.00 1.30 -21.33
N LEU A 60 7.46 0.48 -22.26
CA LEU A 60 6.60 -0.65 -21.95
C LEU A 60 7.32 -1.75 -21.15
N GLU A 61 8.62 -1.95 -21.36
CA GLU A 61 9.44 -2.87 -20.55
C GLU A 61 9.74 -2.31 -19.15
N LEU A 62 10.02 -1.00 -19.05
CA LEU A 62 10.42 -0.35 -17.79
C LEU A 62 9.25 -0.05 -16.85
N LEU A 63 8.08 0.33 -17.38
CA LEU A 63 6.92 0.71 -16.56
C LEU A 63 6.48 -0.42 -15.60
N PRO A 64 6.36 -1.69 -16.03
CA PRO A 64 6.04 -2.80 -15.12
C PRO A 64 7.10 -3.02 -14.05
N ILE A 65 8.39 -2.90 -14.39
CA ILE A 65 9.50 -3.05 -13.44
C ILE A 65 9.40 -1.98 -12.34
N VAL A 66 9.16 -0.72 -12.74
CA VAL A 66 8.96 0.40 -11.81
C VAL A 66 7.68 0.19 -10.98
N GLY A 67 6.60 -0.29 -11.60
CA GLY A 67 5.35 -0.63 -10.93
C GLY A 67 5.55 -1.64 -9.80
N VAL A 68 6.20 -2.77 -10.08
CA VAL A 68 6.54 -3.80 -9.09
C VAL A 68 7.44 -3.22 -8.00
N ALA A 69 8.50 -2.48 -8.36
CA ALA A 69 9.42 -1.89 -7.39
C ALA A 69 8.70 -0.94 -6.42
N CYS A 70 7.80 -0.08 -6.92
CA CYS A 70 6.98 0.80 -6.09
C CYS A 70 6.08 0.01 -5.13
N VAL A 71 5.41 -1.05 -5.61
CA VAL A 71 4.58 -1.92 -4.76
C VAL A 71 5.42 -2.55 -3.65
N LEU A 72 6.59 -3.10 -3.97
CA LEU A 72 7.47 -3.74 -2.99
C LEU A 72 7.94 -2.76 -1.90
N LEU A 73 8.36 -1.55 -2.28
CA LEU A 73 8.77 -0.52 -1.33
C LEU A 73 7.64 -0.12 -0.39
N VAL A 74 6.42 0.05 -0.90
CA VAL A 74 5.25 0.35 -0.06
C VAL A 74 4.89 -0.84 0.82
N CYS A 75 4.97 -2.09 0.33
CA CYS A 75 4.75 -3.28 1.15
C CYS A 75 5.68 -3.32 2.36
N VAL A 76 6.97 -3.02 2.18
CA VAL A 76 7.93 -2.95 3.30
C VAL A 76 7.52 -1.88 4.32
N ALA A 77 7.12 -0.69 3.85
CA ALA A 77 6.67 0.38 4.72
C ALA A 77 5.37 0.04 5.48
N LEU A 78 4.44 -0.66 4.82
CA LEU A 78 3.18 -1.12 5.42
C LEU A 78 3.43 -2.20 6.46
N VAL A 79 4.30 -3.17 6.19
CA VAL A 79 4.70 -4.19 7.17
C VAL A 79 5.34 -3.53 8.38
N GLY A 80 6.22 -2.53 8.19
CA GLY A 80 6.79 -1.76 9.30
C GLY A 80 5.73 -1.08 10.18
N GLY A 81 4.75 -0.41 9.56
CA GLY A 81 3.64 0.23 10.29
C GLY A 81 2.74 -0.78 11.02
N LEU A 82 2.41 -1.90 10.38
CA LEU A 82 1.61 -2.96 10.99
C LEU A 82 2.36 -3.62 12.17
N CYS A 83 3.67 -3.84 12.05
CA CYS A 83 4.52 -4.31 13.14
C CYS A 83 4.51 -3.33 14.31
N ALA A 84 4.71 -2.03 14.07
CA ALA A 84 4.66 -1.00 15.10
C ALA A 84 3.29 -0.95 15.82
N ILE A 85 2.19 -1.04 15.08
CA ILE A 85 0.85 -1.15 15.63
C ILE A 85 0.72 -2.41 16.50
N SER A 86 1.24 -3.55 16.04
CA SER A 86 1.16 -4.82 16.77
C SER A 86 1.96 -4.80 18.08
N GLU A 87 3.14 -4.16 18.08
CA GLU A 87 3.98 -3.98 19.26
C GLU A 87 3.33 -3.03 20.27
N LEU A 88 2.80 -1.89 19.80
CA LEU A 88 2.10 -0.93 20.65
C LEU A 88 0.87 -1.56 21.31
N ARG A 89 0.16 -2.44 20.59
CA ARG A 89 -0.97 -3.21 21.12
C ARG A 89 -0.52 -4.25 22.15
N ARG A 90 0.58 -4.97 21.90
CA ARG A 90 1.14 -5.91 22.89
C ARG A 90 1.52 -5.20 24.18
N PHE A 91 2.14 -4.02 24.07
CA PHE A 91 2.49 -3.18 25.22
C PHE A 91 1.24 -2.70 25.98
N ALA A 92 0.20 -2.27 25.27
CA ALA A 92 -1.08 -1.90 25.88
C ALA A 92 -1.76 -3.09 26.58
N ALA A 93 -1.69 -4.28 26.00
CA ALA A 93 -2.26 -5.51 26.56
C ALA A 93 -1.59 -5.96 27.86
N THR A 94 -0.30 -5.68 28.04
CA THR A 94 0.40 -5.92 29.31
C THR A 94 0.06 -4.91 30.41
N LYS A 95 -0.45 -3.73 30.05
CA LYS A 95 -0.66 -2.61 31.00
C LYS A 95 -2.14 -2.40 31.39
N TYR A 96 -3.10 -2.82 30.56
CA TYR A 96 -4.53 -2.56 30.77
C TYR A 96 -5.39 -3.83 30.71
N GLU A 97 -6.50 -3.85 31.47
CA GLU A 97 -7.51 -4.90 31.41
C GLU A 97 -8.21 -4.99 30.05
N LYS A 98 -8.64 -6.20 29.68
CA LYS A 98 -9.23 -6.53 28.35
C LYS A 98 -10.38 -5.60 27.95
N ASP A 99 -11.21 -5.16 28.90
CA ASP A 99 -12.36 -4.30 28.62
C ASP A 99 -11.97 -2.90 28.11
N ARG A 100 -10.81 -2.37 28.55
CA ARG A 100 -10.28 -1.12 28.00
C ARG A 100 -9.61 -1.29 26.64
N LEU A 101 -9.06 -2.47 26.35
CA LEU A 101 -8.55 -2.81 25.02
C LEU A 101 -9.67 -2.96 23.98
N PHE A 102 -10.85 -3.44 24.38
CA PHE A 102 -12.02 -3.52 23.50
C PHE A 102 -12.51 -2.14 23.04
N LEU A 103 -12.35 -1.10 23.86
CA LEU A 103 -12.62 0.28 23.47
C LEU A 103 -11.61 0.83 22.45
N ILE A 104 -10.36 0.35 22.49
CA ILE A 104 -9.30 0.80 21.57
C ILE A 104 -9.48 0.19 20.18
N SER A 105 -9.89 -1.08 20.05
CA SER A 105 -10.24 -1.67 18.75
C SER A 105 -10.88 -3.06 18.88
N LYS A 106 -12.07 -3.26 18.29
CA LYS A 106 -12.72 -4.58 18.20
C LYS A 106 -12.00 -5.48 17.17
N PRO A 107 -11.85 -6.79 17.44
CA PRO A 107 -11.12 -7.72 16.58
C PRO A 107 -11.73 -7.86 15.17
N THR A 108 -13.05 -7.67 15.02
CA THR A 108 -13.71 -7.66 13.71
C THR A 108 -13.37 -6.43 12.87
N THR A 109 -13.32 -5.25 13.50
CA THR A 109 -12.89 -4.01 12.81
C THR A 109 -11.41 -4.06 12.43
N GLN A 110 -10.59 -4.81 13.17
CA GLN A 110 -9.17 -5.02 12.86
C GLN A 110 -8.97 -5.82 11.58
N PHE A 111 -9.73 -6.90 11.38
CA PHE A 111 -9.60 -7.73 10.18
C PHE A 111 -10.03 -6.99 8.92
N LEU A 112 -11.12 -6.23 9.01
CA LEU A 112 -11.58 -5.37 7.90
C LEU A 112 -10.62 -4.20 7.65
N GLY A 113 -10.07 -3.58 8.71
CA GLY A 113 -9.14 -2.45 8.58
C GLY A 113 -7.79 -2.83 7.95
N VAL A 114 -7.30 -4.05 8.20
CA VAL A 114 -6.03 -4.53 7.62
C VAL A 114 -6.22 -5.11 6.21
N SER A 115 -7.46 -5.42 5.81
CA SER A 115 -7.71 -6.04 4.50
C SER A 115 -7.34 -5.11 3.33
N ALA A 116 -7.74 -3.84 3.36
CA ALA A 116 -7.44 -2.89 2.27
C ALA A 116 -5.93 -2.62 2.10
N PRO A 117 -5.14 -2.34 3.16
CA PRO A 117 -3.69 -2.16 3.04
C PRO A 117 -2.93 -3.38 2.53
N VAL A 118 -3.49 -4.59 2.64
CA VAL A 118 -2.83 -5.82 2.16
C VAL A 118 -3.31 -6.20 0.76
N LEU A 119 -4.62 -6.14 0.52
CA LEU A 119 -5.21 -6.58 -0.75
C LEU A 119 -4.89 -5.62 -1.90
N ILE A 120 -4.85 -4.31 -1.64
CA ILE A 120 -4.58 -3.32 -2.70
C ILE A 120 -3.16 -3.48 -3.29
N PRO A 121 -2.08 -3.51 -2.48
CA PRO A 121 -0.75 -3.76 -3.03
C PRO A 121 -0.63 -5.12 -3.72
N LEU A 122 -1.27 -6.16 -3.17
CA LEU A 122 -1.26 -7.50 -3.76
C LEU A 122 -1.91 -7.51 -5.15
N ALA A 123 -3.04 -6.84 -5.32
CA ALA A 123 -3.70 -6.72 -6.61
C ALA A 123 -2.80 -6.04 -7.66
N PHE A 124 -2.13 -4.92 -7.29
CA PHE A 124 -1.20 -4.25 -8.20
C PHE A 124 0.05 -5.10 -8.51
N LEU A 125 0.56 -5.85 -7.52
CA LEU A 125 1.67 -6.79 -7.75
C LEU A 125 1.29 -7.84 -8.80
N VAL A 126 0.11 -8.44 -8.67
CA VAL A 126 -0.42 -9.43 -9.62
C VAL A 126 -0.57 -8.82 -11.01
N ILE A 127 -1.13 -7.61 -11.12
CA ILE A 127 -1.29 -6.92 -12.40
C ILE A 127 0.07 -6.72 -13.09
N TRP A 128 1.06 -6.15 -12.40
CA TRP A 128 2.35 -5.86 -13.05
C TRP A 128 3.16 -7.10 -13.36
N THR A 129 3.11 -8.12 -12.50
CA THR A 129 3.77 -9.40 -12.78
C THR A 129 3.13 -10.10 -13.97
N ALA A 130 1.80 -10.09 -14.08
CA ALA A 130 1.09 -10.63 -15.25
C ALA A 130 1.33 -9.84 -16.55
N VAL A 131 1.75 -8.58 -16.47
CA VAL A 131 2.14 -7.77 -17.64
C VAL A 131 3.61 -8.02 -18.03
N LEU A 132 4.45 -8.42 -17.08
CA LEU A 132 5.89 -8.64 -17.29
C LEU A 132 6.18 -10.04 -17.85
N PHE A 133 5.37 -11.04 -17.50
CA PHE A 133 5.44 -12.42 -17.96
C PHE A 133 4.40 -12.71 -19.05
#